data_AF-A0A8K0Y4D9-F1
#
_entry.id   AF-A0A8K0Y4D9-F1
#
_cell.length_a   1.000
_cell.length_b   1.000
_cell.length_c   1.000
_cell.angle_alpha   90.00
_cell.angle_beta   90.00
_cell.angle_gamma   90.00
#
_symmetry.space_group_name_H-M   'P 1'
#
loop_
_entity.id
_entity.type
_entity.pdbx_description
1 polymer ?
#
loop_
_entity_poly.entity_id
_entity_poly.type
_entity_poly.pdbx_seq_one_letter_code
_entity_poly.pdbx_strand_id
1 'polypeptide(L)'
;MRLVWSGALALILTAVIMPAFADGSNVSVNITGGSEAGQGCISAKNCYDPDTITVPPKTVISWTNIDSTTHTVTSGTPSGNNTGQVFDSGTIESGGNIFFHIHKLRYV
;
A
#
# COMPACT_ATOMS: atom_id res chain seq x y z
N MET A 1 20.51 16.85 -68.37
CA MET A 1 19.60 17.45 -67.38
C MET A 1 19.34 16.40 -66.31
N ARG A 2 19.71 16.65 -65.05
CA ARG A 2 19.81 15.67 -63.97
C ARG A 2 18.41 15.42 -63.35
N LEU A 3 17.89 14.19 -63.43
CA LEU A 3 16.78 13.77 -62.55
C LEU A 3 17.38 13.36 -61.21
N VAL A 4 17.15 14.19 -60.20
CA VAL A 4 17.52 13.88 -58.81
C VAL A 4 16.36 13.08 -58.23
N TRP A 5 16.61 11.82 -57.87
CA TRP A 5 15.68 10.98 -57.13
C TRP A 5 15.59 11.56 -55.71
N SER A 6 14.51 12.27 -55.39
CA SER A 6 14.23 12.74 -54.03
C SER A 6 13.79 11.56 -53.17
N GLY A 7 14.76 10.74 -52.73
CA GLY A 7 14.56 9.78 -51.66
C GLY A 7 14.33 10.51 -50.36
N ALA A 8 13.07 10.79 -50.03
CA ALA A 8 12.71 11.24 -48.69
C ALA A 8 12.92 10.05 -47.74
N LEU A 9 14.01 10.09 -46.96
CA LEU A 9 14.15 9.24 -45.77
C LEU A 9 13.06 9.68 -44.77
N ALA A 10 11.92 8.98 -44.78
CA ALA A 10 10.96 9.08 -43.70
C ALA A 10 11.58 8.38 -42.48
N LEU A 11 12.17 9.16 -41.57
CA LEU A 11 12.55 8.71 -40.24
C LEU A 11 11.24 8.37 -39.51
N ILE A 12 10.82 7.10 -39.55
CA ILE A 12 9.68 6.64 -38.75
C ILE A 12 10.17 6.57 -37.31
N LEU A 13 10.03 7.67 -36.59
CA LEU A 13 10.18 7.71 -35.14
C LEU A 13 8.97 6.98 -34.55
N THR A 14 9.01 5.64 -34.51
CA THR A 14 8.06 4.90 -33.69
C THR A 14 8.38 5.22 -32.23
N ALA A 15 7.65 6.18 -31.67
CA ALA A 15 7.59 6.33 -30.23
C ALA A 15 7.03 5.00 -29.70
N VAL A 16 7.92 4.13 -29.20
CA VAL A 16 7.52 3.00 -28.38
C VAL A 16 6.97 3.63 -27.12
N ILE A 17 5.65 3.87 -27.09
CA ILE A 17 4.91 4.14 -25.87
C ILE A 17 5.04 2.88 -25.03
N MET A 18 6.11 2.81 -24.24
CA MET A 18 6.19 1.85 -23.16
C MET A 18 4.94 2.08 -22.30
N PRO A 19 4.09 1.07 -22.07
CA PRO A 19 3.13 1.18 -21.00
C PRO A 19 3.93 1.36 -19.72
N ALA A 20 3.89 2.57 -19.16
CA ALA A 20 4.42 2.82 -17.83
C ALA A 20 3.56 2.00 -16.87
N PHE A 21 4.03 0.81 -16.46
CA PHE A 21 3.43 0.07 -15.37
C PHE A 21 3.76 0.78 -14.05
N ALA A 22 3.15 1.94 -13.85
CA ALA A 22 3.03 2.56 -12.54
C ALA A 22 1.71 2.10 -11.95
N ASP A 23 1.64 0.85 -11.48
CA ASP A 23 0.49 0.40 -10.70
C ASP A 23 0.97 -0.10 -9.33
N GLY A 24 1.39 0.86 -8.52
CA GLY A 24 1.44 0.72 -7.08
C GLY A 24 0.31 1.59 -6.53
N SER A 25 -0.85 1.01 -6.28
CA SER A 25 -1.93 1.71 -5.57
C SER A 25 -1.44 2.06 -4.16
N ASN A 26 -1.84 3.23 -3.65
CA ASN A 26 -1.58 3.63 -2.27
C ASN A 26 -2.93 3.64 -1.55
N VAL A 27 -3.02 2.92 -0.44
CA VAL A 27 -4.23 2.85 0.39
C VAL A 27 -3.91 3.37 1.79
N SER A 28 -4.75 4.25 2.30
CA SER A 28 -4.65 4.76 3.66
C SER A 28 -5.66 4.06 4.55
N VAL A 29 -5.24 3.73 5.77
CA VAL A 29 -6.05 3.14 6.83
C VAL A 29 -5.81 3.94 8.11
N ASN A 30 -6.86 4.39 8.75
CA ASN A 30 -6.77 5.12 10.01
C ASN A 30 -7.04 4.18 11.18
N ILE A 31 -6.23 4.24 12.23
CA ILE A 31 -6.51 3.62 13.53
C ILE A 31 -7.34 4.64 14.30
N THR A 32 -8.62 4.35 14.52
CA THR A 32 -9.59 5.33 15.01
C THR A 32 -9.47 5.55 16.52
N GLY A 33 -9.99 6.68 17.01
CA GLY A 33 -10.08 6.91 18.45
C GLY A 33 -11.00 5.92 19.14
N GLY A 34 -10.57 5.35 20.27
CA GLY A 34 -11.31 4.33 21.00
C GLY A 34 -11.02 2.90 20.52
N SER A 35 -9.98 2.71 19.70
CA SER A 35 -9.58 1.38 19.22
C SER A 35 -8.88 0.56 20.31
N GLU A 36 -8.41 1.19 21.39
CA GLU A 36 -7.95 0.54 22.62
C GLU A 36 -9.08 -0.16 23.40
N ALA A 37 -10.35 0.15 23.11
CA ALA A 37 -11.51 -0.51 23.71
C ALA A 37 -11.64 -1.99 23.31
N GLY A 38 -10.76 -2.49 22.42
CA GLY A 38 -10.64 -3.89 22.04
C GLY A 38 -11.96 -4.45 21.53
N GLN A 39 -12.70 -5.15 22.39
CA GLN A 39 -13.98 -5.75 22.02
C GLN A 39 -15.03 -4.72 21.55
N GLY A 40 -15.00 -3.50 22.11
CA GLY A 40 -15.94 -2.44 21.74
C GLY A 40 -15.81 -2.05 20.26
N CYS A 41 -14.58 -1.76 19.82
CA CYS A 41 -14.35 -1.36 18.44
C CYS A 41 -14.47 -2.53 17.45
N ILE A 42 -14.10 -3.75 17.87
CA ILE A 42 -14.21 -4.96 17.04
C ILE A 42 -15.68 -5.24 16.70
N SER A 43 -16.56 -5.13 17.71
CA SER A 43 -17.99 -5.39 17.53
C SER A 43 -18.66 -4.33 16.65
N ALA A 44 -18.19 -3.08 16.74
CA ALA A 44 -18.67 -1.95 15.95
C ALA A 44 -17.99 -1.83 14.57
N LYS A 45 -16.97 -2.65 14.27
CA LYS A 45 -16.15 -2.59 13.04
C LYS A 45 -15.61 -1.19 12.75
N ASN A 46 -15.14 -0.54 13.81
CA ASN A 46 -14.65 0.82 13.73
C ASN A 46 -13.27 0.98 14.34
N CYS A 47 -12.51 -0.10 14.62
CA CYS A 47 -11.12 0.03 15.08
C CYS A 47 -10.23 0.64 13.99
N TYR A 48 -10.54 0.34 12.73
CA TYR A 48 -9.89 0.90 11.56
C TYR A 48 -10.92 1.59 10.65
N ASP A 49 -10.46 2.58 9.91
CA ASP A 49 -11.23 3.22 8.85
C ASP A 49 -10.39 3.31 7.55
N PRO A 50 -10.74 2.55 6.51
CA PRO A 50 -11.76 1.50 6.48
C PRO A 50 -11.37 0.26 7.34
N ASP A 51 -12.37 -0.45 7.88
CA ASP A 51 -12.18 -1.66 8.71
C ASP A 51 -11.52 -2.82 7.96
N THR A 52 -11.85 -2.98 6.68
CA THR A 52 -11.29 -4.03 5.82
C THR A 52 -10.97 -3.45 4.45
N ILE A 53 -9.79 -3.78 3.93
CA ILE A 53 -9.36 -3.42 2.58
C ILE A 53 -8.95 -4.66 1.79
N THR A 54 -9.24 -4.65 0.49
CA THR A 54 -8.73 -5.64 -0.47
C THR A 54 -7.93 -4.87 -1.52
N VAL A 55 -6.68 -5.27 -1.70
CA VAL A 55 -5.72 -4.52 -2.53
C VAL A 55 -4.91 -5.46 -3.40
N PRO A 56 -4.53 -5.04 -4.63
CA PRO A 56 -3.70 -5.86 -5.50
C PRO A 56 -2.27 -5.98 -4.93
N PRO A 57 -1.48 -6.98 -5.39
CA PRO A 57 -0.06 -7.05 -5.09
C PRO A 57 0.67 -5.76 -5.46
N LYS A 58 1.79 -5.47 -4.77
CA LYS A 58 2.59 -4.23 -4.94
C LYS A 58 1.91 -2.93 -4.48
N THR A 59 0.74 -3.00 -3.85
CA THR A 59 0.12 -1.87 -3.16
C THR A 59 0.96 -1.44 -1.95
N VAL A 60 0.98 -0.15 -1.67
CA VAL A 60 1.50 0.42 -0.42
C VAL A 60 0.31 0.73 0.49
N ILE A 61 0.32 0.20 1.71
CA ILE A 61 -0.65 0.55 2.74
C ILE A 61 0.01 1.53 3.70
N SER A 62 -0.67 2.63 4.01
CA SER A 62 -0.30 3.55 5.06
C SER A 62 -1.27 3.40 6.23
N TRP A 63 -0.76 3.17 7.44
CA TRP A 63 -1.55 3.29 8.65
C TRP A 63 -1.23 4.60 9.34
N THR A 64 -2.27 5.33 9.72
CA THR A 64 -2.16 6.55 10.53
C THR A 64 -2.89 6.34 11.84
N ASN A 65 -2.21 6.60 12.95
CA ASN A 65 -2.83 6.57 14.26
C ASN A 65 -3.51 7.90 14.55
N ILE A 66 -4.84 7.95 14.44
CA ILE A 66 -5.64 9.14 14.82
C ILE A 66 -6.23 8.99 16.24
N ASP A 67 -5.88 7.92 16.94
CA ASP A 67 -6.18 7.73 18.35
C ASP A 67 -5.23 8.58 19.22
N SER A 68 -5.67 8.88 20.43
CA SER A 68 -4.89 9.47 21.51
C SER A 68 -3.93 8.47 22.18
N THR A 69 -4.14 7.17 21.98
CA THR A 69 -3.31 6.11 22.55
C THR A 69 -2.33 5.55 21.52
N THR A 70 -1.24 4.98 22.01
CA THR A 70 -0.19 4.39 21.17
C THR A 70 -0.60 2.99 20.69
N HIS A 71 -0.43 2.72 19.40
CA HIS A 71 -0.89 1.48 18.75
C HIS A 71 0.23 0.73 18.03
N THR A 72 -0.03 -0.53 17.67
CA THR A 72 0.80 -1.33 16.77
C THR A 72 -0.09 -2.01 15.72
N VAL A 73 0.47 -2.29 14.55
CA VAL A 73 -0.19 -3.06 13.50
C VAL A 73 0.71 -4.25 13.16
N THR A 74 0.19 -5.45 13.38
CA THR A 74 0.92 -6.71 13.14
C THR A 74 0.15 -7.61 12.18
N SER A 75 0.89 -8.32 11.32
CA SER A 75 0.32 -9.38 10.47
C SER A 75 -0.04 -10.61 11.30
N GLY A 76 -0.99 -11.41 10.83
CA GLY A 76 -1.33 -12.71 11.43
C GLY A 76 -2.65 -12.66 12.20
N THR A 77 -2.89 -13.67 13.03
CA THR A 77 -4.05 -13.71 13.92
C THR A 77 -3.62 -13.40 15.35
N PRO A 78 -4.41 -12.67 16.16
CA PRO A 78 -3.98 -12.27 17.51
C PRO A 78 -3.46 -13.42 18.40
N SER A 79 -4.01 -14.63 18.22
CA SER A 79 -3.64 -15.84 18.97
C SER A 79 -2.82 -16.85 18.15
N GLY A 80 -2.40 -16.49 16.94
CA GLY A 80 -1.63 -17.34 16.05
C GLY A 80 -0.16 -17.39 16.44
N ASN A 81 0.54 -18.43 15.98
CA ASN A 81 2.00 -18.49 16.08
C ASN A 81 2.71 -17.63 15.02
N ASN A 82 1.97 -17.12 14.04
CA ASN A 82 2.47 -16.31 12.92
C ASN A 82 2.33 -14.79 13.12
N THR A 83 1.90 -14.35 14.30
CA THR A 83 1.75 -12.93 14.64
C THR A 83 3.06 -12.18 14.45
N GLY A 84 3.02 -11.05 13.73
CA GLY A 84 4.17 -10.18 13.50
C GLY A 84 5.25 -10.74 12.56
N GLN A 85 5.15 -11.99 12.09
CA GLN A 85 6.24 -12.60 11.31
C GLN A 85 6.43 -11.99 9.91
N VAL A 86 5.35 -11.52 9.29
CA VAL A 86 5.38 -10.93 7.94
C VAL A 86 5.52 -9.41 8.02
N PHE A 87 4.85 -8.81 9.01
CA PHE A 87 4.85 -7.38 9.23
C PHE A 87 4.58 -7.07 10.71
N ASP A 88 5.39 -6.15 11.24
CA ASP A 88 5.19 -5.48 12.51
C ASP A 88 5.56 -4.02 12.29
N SER A 89 4.62 -3.10 12.51
CA SER A 89 4.87 -1.66 12.38
C SER A 89 5.84 -1.13 13.44
N GLY A 90 6.04 -1.89 14.52
CA GLY A 90 6.46 -1.31 15.78
C GLY A 90 5.40 -0.35 16.31
N THR A 91 5.82 0.46 17.28
CA THR A 91 4.99 1.44 17.95
C THR A 91 4.63 2.62 17.03
N ILE A 92 3.34 2.94 16.93
CA ILE A 92 2.79 4.09 16.23
C ILE A 92 2.20 5.02 17.30
N GLU A 93 2.92 6.10 17.61
CA GLU A 93 2.45 7.14 18.54
C GLU A 93 1.21 7.85 17.99
N SER A 94 0.49 8.56 18.86
CA SER A 94 -0.65 9.40 18.45
C SER A 94 -0.23 10.40 17.36
N GLY A 95 -0.99 10.45 16.28
CA GLY A 95 -0.70 11.24 15.08
C GLY A 95 0.40 10.66 14.18
N GLY A 96 1.00 9.53 14.55
CA GLY A 96 2.06 8.86 13.79
C GLY A 96 1.54 8.13 12.55
N ASN A 97 2.41 7.95 11.57
CA ASN A 97 2.10 7.26 10.32
C ASN A 97 3.23 6.30 9.90
N ILE A 98 2.87 5.14 9.36
CA ILE A 98 3.81 4.11 8.87
C ILE A 98 3.32 3.51 7.55
N PHE A 99 4.26 2.98 6.74
CA PHE A 99 3.97 2.44 5.42
C PHE A 99 4.45 0.98 5.30
N PHE A 100 3.64 0.13 4.65
CA PHE A 100 4.01 -1.24 4.29
C PHE A 100 3.79 -1.49 2.80
N HIS A 101 4.75 -2.16 2.17
CA HIS A 101 4.68 -2.54 0.77
C HIS A 101 4.30 -4.02 0.64
N ILE A 102 3.19 -4.33 -0.01
CA ILE A 102 2.65 -5.70 -0.17
C ILE A 102 3.52 -6.59 -1.07
N HIS A 103 4.59 -6.07 -1.67
CA HIS A 103 5.57 -6.86 -2.41
C HIS A 103 6.72 -7.42 -1.55
N LYS A 104 6.80 -7.07 -0.26
CA LYS A 104 7.79 -7.62 0.68
C LYS A 104 7.30 -8.89 1.40
N LEU A 105 6.36 -9.62 0.79
CA LEU A 105 6.16 -11.02 1.14
C LEU A 105 7.38 -11.78 0.64
N ARG A 106 8.34 -12.06 1.53
CA ARG A 106 9.27 -13.15 1.29
C ARG A 106 8.41 -14.39 1.08
N TYR A 107 8.38 -14.89 -0.16
CA TYR A 107 8.13 -16.30 -0.40
C TYR A 107 9.20 -17.05 0.39
N VAL A 108 8.83 -17.55 1.57
CA VAL A 108 9.49 -18.67 2.23
C VAL A 108 8.68 -19.92 1.93
#